data_AF-A0AAD9V9T8-F1
#
_entry.id   AF-A0AAD9V9T8-F1
#
_cell.length_a   1.000
_cell.length_b   1.000
_cell.length_c   1.000
_cell.angle_alpha   90.00
_cell.angle_beta   90.00
_cell.angle_gamma   90.00
#
_symmetry.space_group_name_H-M   'P 1'
#
loop_
_entity.id
_entity.type
_entity.pdbx_description
1 polymer ?
#
loop_
_entity_poly.entity_id
_entity_poly.type
_entity_poly.pdbx_seq_one_letter_code
_entity_poly.pdbx_strand_id
1 'polypeptide(L)'
;MRTFNQFFSPLHLIFFGLELRIVVVSSKLSSVEIENHLEQGRKLLSSGQLSDALTHYHAAVEGDPDNFLTYFKRATVFLAMGRSKSALPDLDRVLELKPDFFQARLQRGNLLLKQGRLDEAHIDYEAVVG
;
A
#
# COMPACT_ATOMS: atom_id res chain seq x y z
N MET A 1 -46.00 -29.75 8.05
CA MET A 1 -44.56 -29.68 8.40
C MET A 1 -44.14 -28.22 8.25
N ARG A 2 -43.37 -27.70 9.22
CA ARG A 2 -43.21 -26.29 9.66
C ARG A 2 -42.96 -25.25 8.55
N THR A 3 -43.72 -24.15 8.57
CA THR A 3 -43.39 -22.89 7.89
C THR A 3 -42.27 -22.18 8.66
N PHE A 4 -41.17 -21.88 7.96
CA PHE A 4 -40.01 -21.16 8.50
C PHE A 4 -40.30 -19.66 8.40
N ASN A 5 -40.97 -19.11 9.42
CA ASN A 5 -41.17 -17.67 9.52
C ASN A 5 -39.92 -17.07 10.19
N GLN A 6 -38.94 -16.64 9.40
CA GLN A 6 -37.81 -15.86 9.91
C GLN A 6 -38.35 -14.49 10.34
N PHE A 7 -38.37 -14.28 11.66
CA PHE A 7 -38.82 -13.07 12.32
C PHE A 7 -37.96 -11.86 11.93
N PHE A 8 -38.42 -11.06 10.98
CA PHE A 8 -37.97 -9.67 10.84
C PHE A 8 -38.70 -8.83 11.88
N SER A 9 -38.21 -8.84 13.12
CA SER A 9 -38.67 -7.90 14.14
C SER A 9 -38.02 -6.52 13.92
N PRO A 10 -38.69 -5.40 14.27
CA PRO A 10 -38.11 -4.05 14.16
C PRO A 10 -36.76 -3.91 14.88
N LEU A 11 -36.56 -4.68 15.95
CA LEU A 11 -35.33 -4.67 16.75
C LEU A 11 -34.11 -5.20 15.98
N HIS A 12 -34.30 -6.20 15.09
CA HIS A 12 -33.21 -6.72 14.25
C HIS A 12 -32.78 -5.72 13.17
N LEU A 13 -33.71 -4.94 12.62
CA LEU A 13 -33.39 -3.91 11.64
C LEU A 13 -32.60 -2.74 12.27
N ILE A 14 -32.92 -2.40 13.52
CA ILE A 14 -32.17 -1.38 14.29
C ILE A 14 -30.77 -1.89 14.60
N PHE A 15 -30.63 -3.15 15.05
CA PHE A 15 -29.33 -3.74 15.36
C PHE A 15 -28.43 -3.87 14.11
N PHE A 16 -28.98 -4.38 12.99
CA PHE A 16 -28.27 -4.44 11.71
C PHE A 16 -27.87 -3.06 11.18
N GLY A 17 -28.76 -2.06 11.32
CA GLY A 17 -28.45 -0.68 10.95
C GLY A 17 -27.38 -0.02 11.83
N LEU A 18 -27.30 -0.38 13.11
CA LEU A 18 -26.27 0.10 14.03
C LEU A 18 -24.91 -0.53 13.75
N GLU A 19 -24.85 -1.85 13.55
CA GLU A 19 -23.64 -2.58 13.17
C GLU A 19 -23.08 -2.07 11.84
N LEU A 20 -23.93 -1.88 10.83
CA LEU A 20 -23.50 -1.34 9.53
C LEU A 20 -22.93 0.08 9.67
N ARG A 21 -23.52 0.92 10.53
CA ARG A 21 -23.00 2.27 10.82
C ARG A 21 -21.67 2.22 11.57
N ILE A 22 -21.52 1.34 12.55
CA ILE A 22 -20.27 1.18 13.31
C ILE A 22 -19.14 0.74 12.38
N VAL A 23 -19.38 -0.26 11.52
CA VAL A 23 -18.38 -0.74 10.55
C VAL A 23 -18.00 0.34 9.55
N VAL A 24 -18.97 1.07 8.98
CA VAL A 24 -18.69 2.15 8.01
C VAL A 24 -17.97 3.33 8.66
N VAL A 25 -18.30 3.69 9.91
CA VAL A 25 -17.59 4.75 10.64
C VAL A 25 -16.17 4.31 10.97
N SER A 26 -15.96 3.06 11.38
CA SER A 26 -14.64 2.51 11.66
C SER A 26 -13.75 2.48 10.41
N SER A 27 -14.27 2.03 9.26
CA SER A 27 -13.53 2.05 7.99
C SER A 27 -13.26 3.47 7.47
N LYS A 28 -14.17 4.40 7.74
CA LYS A 28 -13.95 5.82 7.41
C LYS A 28 -12.89 6.44 8.31
N LEU A 29 -12.87 6.12 9.60
CA LEU A 29 -11.84 6.58 10.53
C LEU A 29 -10.47 6.02 10.13
N SER A 30 -10.38 4.73 9.82
CA SER A 30 -9.12 4.12 9.37
C SER A 30 -8.61 4.74 8.07
N SER A 31 -9.50 4.96 7.08
CA SER A 31 -9.10 5.63 5.83
C SER A 31 -8.66 7.09 6.02
N VAL A 32 -9.25 7.83 6.96
CA VAL A 32 -8.80 9.19 7.31
C VAL A 32 -7.42 9.15 8.00
N GLU A 33 -7.19 8.19 8.90
CA GLU A 33 -5.89 8.01 9.54
C GLU A 33 -4.79 7.65 8.53
N ILE A 34 -5.08 6.75 7.60
CA ILE A 34 -4.18 6.36 6.51
C ILE A 34 -3.84 7.57 5.64
N GLU A 35 -4.85 8.35 5.23
CA GLU A 35 -4.63 9.55 4.42
C GLU A 35 -3.78 10.59 5.15
N ASN A 36 -4.00 10.77 6.45
CA ASN A 36 -3.16 11.65 7.26
C ASN A 36 -1.70 11.17 7.28
N HIS A 37 -1.46 9.86 7.45
CA HIS A 37 -0.11 9.32 7.35
C HIS A 37 0.51 9.53 5.96
N LEU A 38 -0.26 9.33 4.89
CA LEU A 38 0.21 9.56 3.51
C LEU A 38 0.61 11.01 3.28
N GLU A 39 -0.18 11.96 3.77
CA GLU A 39 0.08 13.39 3.61
C GLU A 39 1.32 13.84 4.40
N GLN A 40 1.45 13.39 5.66
CA GLN A 40 2.66 13.67 6.46
C GLN A 40 3.90 13.04 5.83
N GLY A 41 3.81 11.76 5.41
CA GLY A 41 4.90 11.07 4.72
C GLY A 41 5.36 11.80 3.46
N ARG A 42 4.42 12.34 2.68
CA ARG A 42 4.70 13.14 1.48
C ARG A 42 5.42 14.45 1.81
N LYS A 43 4.91 15.19 2.80
CA LYS A 43 5.48 16.47 3.25
C LYS A 43 6.91 16.30 3.81
N LEU A 44 7.12 15.29 4.64
CA LEU A 44 8.41 14.98 5.24
C LEU A 44 9.42 14.53 4.17
N LEU A 45 8.99 13.70 3.22
CA LEU A 45 9.82 13.30 2.08
C LEU A 45 10.25 14.51 1.25
N SER A 46 9.32 15.42 0.92
CA SER A 46 9.68 16.65 0.18
C SER A 46 10.63 17.57 0.95
N SER A 47 10.64 17.45 2.29
CA SER A 47 11.52 18.23 3.18
C SER A 47 12.85 17.50 3.48
N GLY A 48 13.09 16.32 2.90
CA GLY A 48 14.29 15.51 3.15
C GLY A 48 14.33 14.81 4.51
N GLN A 49 13.24 14.86 5.29
CA GLN A 49 13.13 14.16 6.58
C GLN A 49 12.79 12.68 6.36
N LEU A 50 13.75 11.94 5.81
CA LEU A 50 13.52 10.58 5.31
C LEU A 50 13.11 9.58 6.41
N SER A 51 13.70 9.67 7.61
CA SER A 51 13.36 8.76 8.70
C SER A 51 11.92 8.95 9.18
N ASP A 52 11.49 10.21 9.32
CA ASP A 52 10.12 10.52 9.75
C ASP A 52 9.11 10.15 8.67
N ALA A 53 9.43 10.44 7.40
CA ALA A 53 8.63 10.03 6.26
C ALA A 53 8.43 8.50 6.22
N LEU A 54 9.49 7.74 6.50
CA LEU A 54 9.46 6.29 6.53
C LEU A 54 8.49 5.76 7.59
N THR A 55 8.48 6.35 8.80
CA THR A 55 7.53 5.98 9.87
C THR A 55 6.09 6.15 9.41
N HIS A 56 5.77 7.28 8.77
CA HIS A 56 4.42 7.51 8.26
C HIS A 56 4.03 6.54 7.13
N TYR A 57 4.94 6.23 6.21
CA TYR A 57 4.66 5.23 5.19
C TYR A 57 4.54 3.81 5.75
N HIS A 58 5.19 3.49 6.88
CA HIS A 58 4.98 2.20 7.55
C HIS A 58 3.53 2.06 8.03
N ALA A 59 3.04 3.07 8.78
CA ALA A 59 1.67 3.10 9.27
C ALA A 59 0.64 3.08 8.12
N ALA A 60 0.90 3.80 7.03
CA ALA A 60 0.02 3.80 5.86
C ALA A 60 -0.04 2.41 5.17
N VAL A 61 1.08 1.68 5.09
CA VAL A 61 1.09 0.31 4.54
C VAL A 61 0.33 -0.66 5.46
N GLU A 62 0.46 -0.51 6.78
CA GLU A 62 -0.26 -1.35 7.75
C GLU A 62 -1.78 -1.13 7.67
N GLY A 63 -2.22 0.11 7.44
CA GLY A 63 -3.64 0.44 7.31
C GLY A 63 -4.27 0.08 5.97
N ASP A 64 -3.49 0.09 4.88
CA ASP A 64 -3.94 -0.28 3.52
C ASP A 64 -2.88 -1.11 2.78
N PRO A 65 -2.84 -2.44 3.00
CA PRO A 65 -1.81 -3.32 2.45
C PRO A 65 -1.99 -3.65 0.96
N ASP A 66 -3.05 -3.15 0.31
CA ASP A 66 -3.34 -3.36 -1.10
C ASP A 66 -3.10 -2.11 -1.96
N ASN A 67 -2.65 -1.01 -1.34
CA ASN A 67 -2.29 0.21 -2.04
C ASN A 67 -0.84 0.20 -2.52
N PHE A 68 -0.65 -0.17 -3.79
CA PHE A 68 0.66 -0.22 -4.42
C PHE A 68 1.40 1.14 -4.36
N LEU A 69 0.70 2.28 -4.42
CA LEU A 69 1.36 3.60 -4.39
C LEU A 69 2.05 3.85 -3.05
N THR A 70 1.50 3.33 -1.96
CA THR A 70 2.10 3.47 -0.62
C THR A 70 3.41 2.68 -0.53
N TYR A 71 3.43 1.44 -1.02
CA TYR A 71 4.67 0.65 -1.12
C TYR A 71 5.70 1.35 -2.01
N PHE A 72 5.29 1.89 -3.16
CA PHE A 72 6.22 2.60 -4.05
C PHE A 72 6.83 3.84 -3.40
N LYS A 73 6.04 4.61 -2.65
CA LYS A 73 6.54 5.76 -1.88
C LYS A 73 7.51 5.31 -0.79
N ARG A 74 7.19 4.23 -0.05
CA ARG A 74 8.07 3.68 0.99
C ARG A 74 9.40 3.16 0.41
N ALA A 75 9.35 2.44 -0.72
CA ALA A 75 10.53 2.04 -1.48
C ALA A 75 11.38 3.25 -1.88
N THR A 76 10.76 4.32 -2.37
CA THR A 76 11.46 5.56 -2.74
C THR A 76 12.20 6.16 -1.55
N VAL A 77 11.58 6.18 -0.36
CA VAL A 77 12.26 6.63 0.88
C VAL A 77 13.43 5.73 1.22
N PHE A 78 13.27 4.40 1.18
CA PHE A 78 14.38 3.46 1.40
C PHE A 78 15.54 3.69 0.42
N LEU A 79 15.25 3.90 -0.86
CA LEU A 79 16.25 4.19 -1.89
C LEU A 79 16.97 5.51 -1.62
N ALA A 80 16.25 6.56 -1.23
CA ALA A 80 16.84 7.85 -0.85
C ALA A 80 17.76 7.73 0.37
N MET A 81 17.49 6.79 1.28
CA MET A 81 18.36 6.46 2.42
C MET A 81 19.51 5.51 2.07
N GLY A 82 19.65 5.09 0.80
CA GLY A 82 20.64 4.09 0.36
C GLY A 82 20.30 2.64 0.79
N ARG A 83 19.12 2.41 1.36
CA ARG A 83 18.67 1.10 1.90
C ARG A 83 18.06 0.23 0.81
N SER A 84 18.85 -0.06 -0.22
CA SER A 84 18.40 -0.82 -1.40
C SER A 84 17.80 -2.20 -1.06
N LYS A 85 18.36 -2.91 -0.07
CA LYS A 85 17.83 -4.21 0.37
C LYS A 85 16.41 -4.12 0.95
N SER A 86 16.06 -3.01 1.58
CA SER A 86 14.73 -2.78 2.15
C SER A 86 13.72 -2.28 1.11
N ALA A 87 14.19 -1.63 0.04
CA ALA A 87 13.33 -1.16 -1.03
C ALA A 87 12.85 -2.28 -1.96
N LEU A 88 13.67 -3.32 -2.16
CA LEU A 88 13.37 -4.38 -3.13
C LEU A 88 12.02 -5.10 -2.85
N PRO A 89 11.72 -5.55 -1.62
CA PRO A 89 10.43 -6.19 -1.33
C PRO A 89 9.22 -5.28 -1.57
N ASP A 90 9.36 -3.98 -1.32
CA ASP A 90 8.29 -3.02 -1.60
C ASP A 90 8.07 -2.86 -3.11
N LEU A 91 9.13 -2.84 -3.91
CA LEU A 91 9.03 -2.80 -5.37
C LEU A 91 8.42 -4.09 -5.92
N ASP A 92 8.76 -5.25 -5.35
CA ASP A 92 8.14 -6.53 -5.70
C ASP A 92 6.64 -6.48 -5.40
N ARG A 93 6.25 -6.03 -4.21
CA ARG A 93 4.83 -5.90 -3.83
C ARG A 93 4.07 -4.92 -4.73
N VAL A 94 4.70 -3.83 -5.16
CA VAL A 94 4.11 -2.91 -6.14
C VAL A 94 3.77 -3.65 -7.43
N LEU A 95 4.67 -4.50 -7.93
CA LEU A 95 4.50 -5.22 -9.20
C LEU A 95 3.59 -6.45 -9.07
N GLU A 96 3.40 -6.99 -7.87
CA GLU A 96 2.32 -7.94 -7.59
C GLU A 96 0.94 -7.28 -7.69
N LEU A 97 0.79 -6.08 -7.11
CA LEU A 97 -0.48 -5.35 -7.05
C LEU A 97 -0.80 -4.61 -8.37
N LYS A 98 0.22 -4.08 -9.04
CA LYS A 98 0.13 -3.33 -10.29
C LYS A 98 1.26 -3.73 -11.23
N PRO A 99 1.11 -4.85 -11.97
CA PRO A 99 2.17 -5.43 -12.78
C PRO A 99 2.77 -4.49 -13.82
N ASP A 100 1.97 -3.61 -14.41
CA ASP A 100 2.31 -2.63 -15.45
C ASP A 100 2.83 -1.28 -14.89
N PHE A 101 3.14 -1.18 -13.60
CA PHE A 101 3.68 0.05 -13.02
C PHE A 101 5.16 0.25 -13.39
N PHE A 102 5.39 0.92 -14.51
CA PHE A 102 6.71 1.07 -15.12
C PHE A 102 7.77 1.69 -14.20
N GLN A 103 7.39 2.62 -13.32
CA GLN A 103 8.33 3.25 -12.40
C GLN A 103 8.91 2.24 -11.42
N ALA A 104 8.12 1.27 -10.93
CA ALA A 104 8.64 0.23 -10.05
C ALA A 104 9.54 -0.75 -10.80
N ARG A 105 9.18 -1.15 -12.04
CA ARG A 105 10.05 -1.98 -12.90
C ARG A 105 11.41 -1.32 -13.11
N LEU A 106 11.42 -0.04 -13.47
CA LEU A 106 12.66 0.70 -13.69
C LEU A 106 13.51 0.79 -12.41
N GLN A 107 12.90 1.09 -11.26
CA GLN A 107 13.62 1.14 -9.98
C GLN A 107 14.16 -0.23 -9.57
N ARG A 108 13.37 -1.30 -9.76
CA ARG A 108 13.77 -2.67 -9.44
C ARG A 108 14.88 -3.15 -10.36
N GLY A 109 14.76 -2.98 -11.67
CA GLY A 109 15.79 -3.29 -12.66
C GLY A 109 17.12 -2.60 -12.35
N ASN A 110 17.09 -1.31 -11.99
CA ASN A 110 18.29 -0.56 -11.56
C ASN A 110 18.94 -1.16 -10.31
N LEU A 111 18.12 -1.63 -9.35
CA LEU A 111 18.60 -2.25 -8.12
C LEU A 111 19.22 -3.63 -8.39
N LEU A 112 18.55 -4.44 -9.20
CA LEU A 112 18.99 -5.77 -9.62
C LEU A 112 20.31 -5.67 -10.40
N LEU A 113 20.42 -4.70 -11.31
CA LEU A 113 21.66 -4.43 -12.05
C LEU A 113 22.83 -4.10 -11.10
N LYS A 114 22.62 -3.22 -10.11
CA LYS A 114 23.63 -2.90 -9.09
C LYS A 114 24.03 -4.10 -8.22
N GLN A 115 23.14 -5.09 -8.10
CA GLN A 115 23.40 -6.35 -7.39
C GLN A 115 24.03 -7.43 -8.28
N GLY A 116 24.23 -7.17 -9.58
CA GLY A 116 24.75 -8.16 -10.53
C GLY A 116 23.72 -9.19 -11.00
N ARG A 117 22.43 -8.99 -10.70
CA ARG A 117 21.32 -9.87 -11.12
C ARG A 117 20.86 -9.47 -12.52
N LEU A 118 21.71 -9.74 -13.51
CA LEU A 118 21.58 -9.20 -14.87
C LEU A 118 20.34 -9.72 -15.61
N ASP A 119 20.03 -11.01 -15.52
CA ASP A 119 18.89 -11.60 -16.22
C ASP A 119 17.55 -11.01 -15.73
N GLU A 120 17.40 -10.85 -14.42
CA GLU A 120 16.19 -10.28 -13.82
C GLU A 120 16.06 -8.79 -14.13
N ALA A 121 17.17 -8.05 -14.13
CA ALA A 121 17.18 -6.65 -14.55
C ALA A 121 16.79 -6.51 -16.03
N HIS A 122 17.25 -7.41 -16.90
CA HIS A 122 16.91 -7.41 -18.32
C HIS A 122 15.40 -7.61 -18.53
N ILE A 123 14.79 -8.58 -17.83
CA ILE A 123 13.34 -8.80 -17.85
C ILE A 123 12.58 -7.52 -17.46
N ASP A 124 13.00 -6.85 -16.39
CA ASP A 124 12.35 -5.62 -15.95
C ASP A 124 12.47 -4.48 -16.98
N TYR A 125 13.63 -4.35 -17.63
CA TYR A 125 13.83 -3.32 -18.65
C TYR A 125 13.07 -3.61 -19.95
N GLU A 126 13.04 -4.86 -20.42
CA GLU A 126 12.26 -5.23 -21.60
C GLU A 126 10.78 -4.91 -21.40
N ALA A 127 10.25 -5.19 -20.22
CA ALA A 127 8.88 -4.90 -19.87
C ALA A 127 8.54 -3.40 -19.77
N VAL A 128 9.52 -2.50 -19.84
CA VAL A 128 9.31 -1.03 -19.89
C VAL A 128 9.33 -0.50 -21.32
N VAL A 129 10.04 -1.16 -22.24
CA VAL A 129 10.23 -0.71 -23.63
C VAL A 129 9.32 -1.42 -24.64
N GLY A 130 8.81 -2.61 -24.31
CA GLY A 130 7.83 -3.36 -25.09
C GLY A 130 6.39 -2.97 -24.78
#